data_AF-A0A059G9H1-F1
#
_entry.id   AF-A0A059G9H1-F1
#
_cell.length_a   1.000
_cell.length_b   1.000
_cell.length_c   1.000
_cell.angle_alpha   90.00
_cell.angle_beta   90.00
_cell.angle_gamma   90.00
#
_symmetry.space_group_name_H-M   'P 1'
#
loop_
_entity.id
_entity.type
_entity.pdbx_description
1 polymer ?
#
loop_
_entity_poly.entity_id
_entity_poly.type
_entity_poly.pdbx_seq_one_letter_code
_entity_poly.pdbx_strand_id
1 'polypeptide(L)'
;MHDKKLPGRPDIVLPRWNAVVFVHGCFWHRHPGCRYASTPSTRAEFWMDKFAKNVERDGRNIAALEALGWRVRIVWECDIKADIDATILNVERWIRDEHSA
;
A
#
# COMPACT_ATOMS: atom_id res chain seq x y z
N MET A 1 9.58 8.64 24.79
CA MET A 1 9.80 8.08 23.44
C MET A 1 8.69 8.64 22.56
N HIS A 2 9.00 9.62 21.70
CA HIS A 2 7.99 10.25 20.85
C HIS A 2 7.59 9.27 19.75
N ASP A 3 6.36 8.78 19.77
CA ASP A 3 5.76 8.01 18.66
C ASP A 3 5.80 8.87 17.40
N LYS A 4 6.86 8.72 16.59
CA LYS A 4 6.88 9.23 15.23
C LYS A 4 5.86 8.39 14.45
N LYS A 5 4.60 8.85 14.43
CA LYS A 5 3.58 8.30 13.53
C LYS A 5 4.12 8.43 12.11
N LEU A 6 4.41 7.29 11.50
CA LEU A 6 4.91 7.24 10.13
C LEU A 6 3.85 7.80 9.16
N PRO A 7 4.27 8.51 8.08
CA PRO A 7 3.35 8.99 7.06
C PRO A 7 2.42 7.88 6.56
N GLY A 8 1.14 8.20 6.36
CA GLY A 8 0.14 7.23 5.90
C GLY A 8 -0.30 6.16 6.91
N ARG A 9 0.36 6.02 8.06
CA ARG A 9 0.11 4.96 9.07
C ARG A 9 0.11 3.56 8.43
N PRO A 10 1.28 3.04 8.05
CA PRO A 10 1.39 1.70 7.46
C PRO A 10 0.75 0.63 8.34
N ASP A 11 0.13 -0.36 7.71
CA ASP A 11 -0.56 -1.46 8.41
C ASP A 11 0.45 -2.36 9.13
N ILE A 12 1.63 -2.55 8.52
CA ILE A 12 2.72 -3.34 9.09
C ILE A 12 4.01 -2.53 9.01
N VAL A 13 4.72 -2.45 10.13
CA VAL A 13 6.03 -1.80 10.24
C VAL A 13 7.05 -2.84 10.71
N LEU A 14 8.16 -2.94 9.97
CA LEU A 14 9.23 -3.90 10.18
C LEU A 14 10.57 -3.16 10.37
N PRO A 15 10.83 -2.59 11.57
CA PRO A 15 11.97 -1.69 11.78
C PRO A 15 13.33 -2.33 11.50
N ARG A 16 13.49 -3.63 11.80
CA ARG A 16 14.75 -4.35 11.55
C ARG A 16 15.16 -4.34 10.07
N TRP A 17 14.21 -4.24 9.15
CA TRP A 17 14.44 -4.28 7.71
C TRP A 17 14.19 -2.93 7.03
N ASN A 18 14.00 -1.86 7.81
CA ASN A 18 13.53 -0.55 7.36
C ASN A 18 12.38 -0.66 6.37
N ALA A 19 11.44 -1.59 6.62
CA ALA A 19 10.37 -1.92 5.69
C ALA A 19 9.00 -1.59 6.29
N VAL A 20 8.10 -1.11 5.45
CA VAL A 20 6.68 -0.91 5.77
C VAL A 20 5.81 -1.53 4.69
N VAL A 21 4.67 -2.06 5.09
CA VAL A 21 3.70 -2.65 4.17
C VAL A 21 2.36 -1.96 4.35
N PHE A 22 1.76 -1.55 3.23
CA PHE A 22 0.38 -1.12 3.14
C PHE A 22 -0.48 -2.24 2.54
N VAL A 23 -1.64 -2.48 3.11
CA VAL A 23 -2.67 -3.37 2.56
C VAL A 23 -3.75 -2.51 1.92
N HIS A 24 -3.71 -2.37 0.60
CA HIS A 24 -4.62 -1.49 -0.13
C HIS A 24 -5.84 -2.24 -0.65
N GLY A 25 -7.02 -1.79 -0.22
CA GLY A 25 -8.29 -2.13 -0.86
C GLY A 25 -8.33 -1.62 -2.29
N CYS A 26 -8.58 -2.50 -3.26
CA CYS A 26 -8.51 -2.15 -4.68
C CYS A 26 -9.49 -1.03 -5.06
N PHE A 27 -10.66 -1.01 -4.43
CA PHE A 27 -11.70 0.01 -4.62
C PHE A 27 -11.23 1.41 -4.19
N TRP A 28 -10.67 1.52 -2.98
CA TRP A 28 -10.33 2.82 -2.37
C TRP A 28 -9.08 3.46 -2.95
N HIS A 29 -8.08 2.63 -3.27
CA HIS A 29 -6.75 3.06 -3.70
C HIS A 29 -6.53 2.89 -5.21
N ARG A 30 -7.59 2.49 -5.95
CA ARG A 30 -7.62 2.43 -7.42
C ARG A 30 -6.53 1.55 -8.04
N HIS A 31 -6.54 0.27 -7.67
CA HIS A 31 -5.64 -0.71 -8.28
C HIS A 31 -5.83 -0.74 -9.82
N PRO A 32 -4.81 -0.40 -10.63
CA PRO A 32 -4.96 -0.33 -12.08
C PRO A 32 -5.33 -1.69 -12.70
N GLY A 33 -6.25 -1.70 -13.66
CA GLY A 33 -6.68 -2.93 -14.36
C GLY A 33 -7.42 -3.95 -13.48
N CYS A 34 -7.74 -3.62 -12.24
CA CYS A 34 -8.34 -4.56 -11.30
C CYS A 34 -9.88 -4.52 -11.34
N ARG A 35 -10.51 -5.70 -11.47
CA ARG A 35 -11.99 -5.83 -11.42
C ARG A 35 -12.62 -5.36 -10.11
N TYR A 36 -11.86 -5.34 -9.02
CA TYR A 36 -12.31 -4.88 -7.71
C TYR A 36 -12.22 -3.35 -7.54
N ALA A 37 -11.63 -2.64 -8.50
CA ALA A 37 -11.55 -1.18 -8.53
C ALA A 37 -12.72 -0.57 -9.35
N SER A 38 -13.95 -1.01 -9.10
CA SER A 38 -15.13 -0.49 -9.80
C SER A 38 -15.44 0.96 -9.44
N THR A 39 -16.23 1.64 -10.27
CA THR A 39 -16.71 3.00 -10.00
C THR A 39 -18.24 2.96 -9.80
N PRO A 40 -18.77 3.42 -8.66
CA PRO A 40 -20.21 3.46 -8.45
C PRO A 40 -20.89 4.38 -9.47
N SER A 41 -22.04 3.96 -10.00
CA SER A 41 -22.82 4.73 -10.97
C SER A 41 -23.51 5.95 -10.36
N THR A 42 -23.77 5.92 -9.06
CA THR A 42 -24.39 7.03 -8.32
C THR A 42 -23.31 7.97 -7.77
N ARG A 43 -23.51 9.28 -7.93
CA ARG A 43 -22.58 10.33 -7.49
C ARG A 43 -21.16 10.16 -8.08
N ALA A 44 -21.06 9.87 -9.37
CA ALA A 44 -19.80 9.56 -10.05
C ALA A 44 -18.72 10.64 -9.83
N GLU A 45 -19.05 11.93 -9.97
CA GLU A 45 -18.11 13.05 -9.75
C GLU A 45 -17.51 13.04 -8.34
N PHE A 46 -18.33 12.84 -7.32
CA PHE A 46 -17.87 12.73 -5.94
C PHE A 46 -16.90 11.55 -5.75
N TRP A 47 -17.21 10.40 -6.35
CA TRP A 47 -16.35 9.24 -6.27
C TRP A 47 -15.02 9.45 -7.00
N MET A 48 -15.04 10.01 -8.20
CA MET A 48 -13.81 10.32 -8.96
C MET A 48 -12.90 11.27 -8.18
N ASP A 49 -13.44 12.35 -7.63
CA ASP A 49 -12.68 13.30 -6.80
C ASP A 49 -12.12 12.63 -5.54
N LYS A 50 -12.94 11.83 -4.85
CA LYS A 50 -12.50 11.09 -3.65
C LYS A 50 -11.38 10.10 -3.96
N PHE A 51 -11.49 9.38 -5.07
CA PHE A 51 -10.47 8.43 -5.50
C PHE A 51 -9.17 9.13 -5.89
N ALA A 52 -9.24 10.24 -6.64
CA ALA A 52 -8.07 11.03 -6.99
C ALA A 52 -7.33 11.52 -5.75
N LYS A 53 -8.06 12.06 -4.76
CA LYS A 53 -7.49 12.51 -3.48
C LYS A 53 -6.86 11.37 -2.68
N ASN A 54 -7.44 10.17 -2.71
CA ASN A 54 -6.84 9.00 -2.06
C ASN A 54 -5.50 8.65 -2.71
N VAL A 55 -5.48 8.46 -4.03
CA VAL A 55 -4.27 8.11 -4.78
C VAL A 55 -3.17 9.17 -4.60
N GLU A 56 -3.52 10.45 -4.66
CA GLU A 56 -2.58 11.55 -4.42
C GLU A 56 -2.00 11.50 -3.00
N ARG A 57 -2.85 11.27 -1.99
CA ARG A 57 -2.41 11.14 -0.59
C ARG A 57 -1.51 9.93 -0.41
N ASP A 58 -1.81 8.80 -1.05
CA ASP A 58 -1.01 7.59 -0.97
C ASP A 58 0.39 7.84 -1.56
N GLY A 59 0.47 8.46 -2.74
CA GLY A 59 1.73 8.85 -3.36
C GLY A 59 2.56 9.78 -2.46
N ARG A 60 1.94 10.79 -1.83
CA ARG A 60 2.62 11.68 -0.87
C ARG A 60 3.15 10.94 0.36
N ASN A 61 2.40 9.98 0.90
CA ASN A 61 2.83 9.20 2.06
C ASN A 61 3.99 8.27 1.71
N ILE A 62 3.93 7.60 0.55
CA ILE A 62 4.99 6.71 0.07
C ILE A 62 6.28 7.50 -0.12
N ALA A 63 6.23 8.63 -0.84
CA ALA A 63 7.40 9.47 -1.04
C ALA A 63 8.00 9.98 0.28
N ALA A 64 7.16 10.33 1.26
CA ALA A 64 7.63 10.76 2.58
C ALA A 64 8.28 9.61 3.38
N LEU A 65 7.78 8.38 3.25
CA LEU A 65 8.37 7.20 3.87
C LEU A 65 9.73 6.86 3.24
N GLU A 66 9.81 6.86 1.92
CA GLU A 66 11.04 6.63 1.17
C GLU A 66 12.11 7.68 1.51
N ALA A 67 11.72 8.96 1.60
CA ALA A 67 12.61 10.04 2.03
C ALA A 67 13.12 9.88 3.49
N LEU A 68 12.37 9.17 4.33
CA LEU A 68 12.77 8.80 5.69
C LEU A 68 13.63 7.52 5.74
N GLY A 69 13.96 6.93 4.58
CA GLY A 69 14.76 5.71 4.46
C GLY A 69 13.97 4.41 4.62
N TRP A 70 12.63 4.47 4.55
CA TRP A 70 11.79 3.28 4.59
C TRP A 70 11.55 2.72 3.19
N ARG A 71 11.70 1.41 3.05
CA ARG A 71 11.21 0.66 1.91
C ARG A 71 9.71 0.44 2.07
N VAL A 72 8.97 0.70 1.00
CA VAL A 72 7.51 0.59 1.01
C VAL A 72 7.07 -0.53 0.08
N ARG A 73 6.21 -1.43 0.58
CA ARG A 73 5.51 -2.41 -0.24
C ARG A 73 4.01 -2.20 -0.14
N ILE A 74 3.33 -2.20 -1.27
CA ILE A 74 1.87 -2.29 -1.32
C ILE A 74 1.49 -3.74 -1.61
N VAL A 75 0.58 -4.26 -0.82
CA VAL A 75 -0.12 -5.53 -1.05
C VAL A 75 -1.56 -5.20 -1.38
N TRP A 76 -2.05 -5.63 -2.53
CA TRP A 76 -3.43 -5.37 -2.93
C TRP A 76 -4.37 -6.43 -2.39
N GLU A 77 -5.57 -6.01 -2.00
CA GLU A 77 -6.65 -6.89 -1.56
C GLU A 77 -6.93 -8.03 -2.57
N CYS A 78 -6.84 -7.76 -3.87
CA CYS A 78 -7.08 -8.78 -4.89
C CYS A 78 -6.01 -9.87 -4.92
N ASP A 79 -4.76 -9.55 -4.56
CA ASP A 79 -3.67 -10.54 -4.51
C ASP A 79 -3.91 -11.51 -3.35
N ILE A 80 -4.28 -10.96 -2.19
CA ILE A 80 -4.65 -11.74 -1.00
C ILE A 80 -5.86 -12.65 -1.30
N LYS A 81 -6.87 -12.12 -2.01
CA LYS A 81 -8.07 -12.88 -2.39
C LYS A 81 -7.78 -13.96 -3.44
N ALA A 82 -6.79 -13.77 -4.29
CA ALA A 82 -6.42 -14.73 -5.32
C ALA A 82 -5.62 -15.88 -4.73
N ASP A 83 -4.57 -15.56 -3.96
CA ASP A 83 -3.70 -16.54 -3.31
C ASP A 83 -2.93 -15.88 -2.15
N ILE A 84 -3.36 -16.17 -0.93
CA ILE A 84 -2.74 -15.60 0.28
C ILE A 84 -1.34 -16.15 0.52
N ASP A 85 -1.09 -17.43 0.24
CA ASP A 85 0.19 -18.07 0.50
C ASP A 85 1.25 -17.53 -0.47
N ALA A 86 0.91 -17.43 -1.76
CA ALA A 86 1.79 -16.81 -2.75
C ALA A 86 2.06 -15.34 -2.43
N THR A 87 1.04 -14.61 -1.95
CA THR A 87 1.19 -13.20 -1.55
C THR A 87 2.16 -13.05 -0.38
N ILE A 88 2.03 -13.89 0.66
CA ILE A 88 2.94 -13.90 1.81
C ILE A 88 4.37 -14.22 1.37
N LEU A 89 4.55 -15.27 0.54
CA LEU A 89 5.87 -15.64 0.03
C LEU A 89 6.52 -14.52 -0.80
N ASN A 90 5.73 -13.74 -1.55
CA ASN A 90 6.23 -12.59 -2.30
C ASN A 90 6.69 -11.45 -1.38
N VAL A 91 5.92 -11.16 -0.32
CA VAL A 91 6.29 -10.15 0.67
C VAL A 91 7.52 -10.58 1.46
N GLU A 92 7.57 -11.84 1.89
CA GLU A 92 8.70 -12.39 2.62
C GLU A 92 10.00 -12.30 1.81
N ARG A 93 9.98 -12.72 0.53
CA ARG A 93 11.12 -12.61 -0.37
C ARG A 93 11.60 -11.16 -0.49
N TRP A 94 10.69 -10.23 -0.79
CA TRP A 94 11.00 -8.80 -0.88
C TRP A 94 11.62 -8.23 0.42
N ILE A 95 11.17 -8.68 1.59
CA ILE A 95 11.78 -8.27 2.88
C ILE A 95 13.22 -8.78 2.98
N ARG A 96 13.46 -10.05 2.61
CA ARG A 96 14.74 -10.77 2.75
C ARG A 96 15.78 -10.40 1.69
N ASP A 97 15.37 -9.93 0.51
CA ASP A 97 16.27 -9.67 -0.64
C ASP A 97 17.37 -8.62 -0.33
N GLU A 98 17.22 -7.78 0.71
CA GLU A 98 18.27 -6.86 1.17
C GLU A 98 19.30 -7.45 2.16
N HIS A 99 19.10 -8.67 2.67
CA HIS A 99 20.09 -9.35 3.53
C HIS A 99 21.09 -10.20 2.72
N SER A 100 21.07 -10.10 1.38
CA SER A 100 21.97 -10.84 0.48
C SER A 100 23.02 -9.96 -0.21
N ALA A 101 23.24 -8.73 0.28
CA ALA A 101 24.32 -7.84 -0.16
C ALA A 101 25.25 -7.48 1.00
#